data_AF-A0A452EUE6-F1
#
_entry.id   AF-A0A452EUE6-F1
#
_cell.length_a   1.000
_cell.length_b   1.000
_cell.length_c   1.000
_cell.angle_alpha   90.00
_cell.angle_beta   90.00
_cell.angle_gamma   90.00
#
_symmetry.space_group_name_H-M   'P 1'
#
loop_
_entity.id
_entity.type
_entity.pdbx_description
1 polymer ?
#
loop_
_entity_poly.entity_id
_entity_poly.type
_entity_poly.pdbx_seq_one_letter_code
_entity_poly.pdbx_strand_id
1 'polypeptide(L)' 'MKWSKVLFDKATYDKLCKELITPAVVSESLKIRGSLARAALQQLLSKGLIKLLSKHRAQVIYTRHTKGGNAPAAGEDA' A
#
# COMPACT_ATOMS: atom_id res chain seq x y z
N MET A 1 -14.14 -22.81 -17.85
CA MET A 1 -13.51 -21.60 -17.27
C MET A 1 -14.42 -21.07 -16.17
N LYS A 2 -14.06 -21.23 -14.90
CA LYS A 2 -14.95 -20.89 -13.77
C LYS A 2 -14.31 -19.74 -12.97
N TRP A 3 -14.71 -18.53 -13.30
CA TRP A 3 -14.48 -17.34 -12.48
C TRP A 3 -15.70 -17.20 -11.57
N SER A 4 -15.56 -17.38 -10.25
CA SER A 4 -16.38 -16.64 -9.27
C SER A 4 -16.14 -17.13 -7.85
N LYS A 5 -15.35 -16.37 -7.08
CA LYS A 5 -15.75 -16.10 -5.69
C LYS A 5 -16.56 -14.81 -5.73
N VAL A 6 -17.85 -14.91 -5.36
CA VAL A 6 -18.81 -13.78 -5.40
C VAL A 6 -18.72 -12.94 -4.12
N LEU A 7 -18.23 -13.54 -3.03
CA LEU A 7 -18.09 -12.92 -1.71
C LEU A 7 -16.68 -13.16 -1.17
N PHE A 8 -16.12 -12.16 -0.49
CA PHE A 8 -14.85 -12.30 0.20
C PHE A 8 -15.04 -13.04 1.53
N ASP A 9 -14.28 -14.10 1.74
CA ASP A 9 -14.18 -14.74 3.06
C ASP A 9 -13.49 -13.78 4.03
N LYS A 10 -13.87 -13.76 5.31
CA LYS A 10 -13.34 -12.82 6.31
C LYS A 10 -11.80 -12.83 6.38
N ALA A 11 -11.20 -14.02 6.31
CA ALA A 11 -9.74 -14.17 6.31
C ALA A 11 -9.08 -13.58 5.05
N THR A 12 -9.76 -13.61 3.91
CA THR A 12 -9.29 -13.02 2.65
C THR A 12 -9.48 -11.51 2.66
N TYR A 13 -10.59 -11.02 3.22
CA TYR A 13 -10.84 -9.59 3.43
C TYR A 13 -9.82 -8.96 4.40
N ASP A 14 -9.53 -9.63 5.51
CA ASP A 14 -8.55 -9.16 6.51
C ASP A 14 -7.12 -9.16 5.92
N LYS A 15 -6.79 -10.10 5.03
CA LYS A 15 -5.53 -10.09 4.25
C LYS A 15 -5.49 -8.95 3.24
N LEU A 16 -6.59 -8.73 2.50
CA LEU A 16 -6.71 -7.63 1.55
C LEU A 16 -6.51 -6.29 2.26
N CYS A 17 -7.13 -6.11 3.43
CA CYS A 17 -7.04 -4.89 4.22
C CYS A 17 -5.65 -4.68 4.85
N LYS A 18 -4.94 -5.77 5.18
CA LYS A 18 -3.56 -5.72 5.68
C LYS A 18 -2.51 -5.46 4.59
N GLU A 19 -2.78 -5.84 3.33
CA GLU A 19 -1.82 -5.72 2.23
C GLU A 19 -2.06 -4.49 1.33
N LEU A 20 -3.28 -3.96 1.27
CA LEU A 20 -3.59 -2.70 0.58
C LEU A 20 -3.36 -1.50 1.48
N ILE A 21 -2.49 -0.60 1.04
CA ILE A 21 -2.25 0.69 1.67
C ILE A 21 -2.93 1.75 0.80
N THR A 22 -3.99 2.38 1.31
CA THR A 22 -4.68 3.49 0.63
C THR A 22 -4.72 4.73 1.53
N PRO A 23 -4.76 5.96 0.96
CA PRO A 23 -4.82 7.17 1.76
C PRO A 23 -6.00 7.22 2.75
N ALA A 24 -7.14 6.63 2.39
CA ALA A 24 -8.34 6.60 3.22
C ALA A 24 -8.15 5.72 4.48
N VAL A 25 -7.63 4.50 4.29
CA VAL A 25 -7.34 3.55 5.39
C VAL A 25 -6.28 4.14 6.34
N VAL A 26 -5.27 4.82 5.79
CA VAL A 26 -4.22 5.48 6.58
C VAL A 26 -4.77 6.67 7.37
N SER A 27 -5.64 7.49 6.75
CA SER A 27 -6.26 8.62 7.46
C SER A 27 -7.15 8.19 8.61
N GLU A 28 -7.89 7.09 8.46
CA GLU A 28 -8.77 6.55 9.50
C GLU A 28 -7.96 5.93 10.64
N SER A 29 -6.94 5.14 10.32
CA SER A 29 -6.10 4.45 11.31
C SER A 29 -5.30 5.42 12.17
N LEU A 30 -4.71 6.45 11.56
CA LEU A 30 -3.88 7.45 12.25
C LEU A 30 -4.68 8.67 12.72
N LYS A 31 -5.98 8.73 12.42
CA LYS A 31 -6.86 9.87 12.70
C LYS A 31 -6.28 11.20 12.18
N ILE A 32 -5.73 11.17 10.97
CA ILE A 32 -5.14 12.33 10.29
C ILE A 32 -5.96 12.76 9.07
N ARG A 33 -5.77 14.00 8.61
CA ARG A 33 -6.41 14.47 7.37
C ARG A 33 -5.84 13.74 6.14
N GLY A 34 -6.71 13.42 5.17
CA GLY A 34 -6.32 12.70 3.96
C GLY A 34 -5.23 13.37 3.10
N SER A 35 -5.09 14.70 3.17
CA SER A 35 -3.99 15.42 2.49
C SER A 35 -2.63 15.03 3.05
N LEU A 36 -2.50 14.95 4.38
CA LEU A 36 -1.27 14.54 5.05
C LEU A 36 -0.95 13.07 4.79
N ALA A 37 -1.97 12.21 4.77
CA ALA A 37 -1.80 10.80 4.43
C ALA A 37 -1.23 10.62 3.01
N ARG A 38 -1.70 11.40 2.03
CA ARG A 38 -1.15 11.36 0.65
C ARG A 38 0.31 11.78 0.60
N ALA A 39 0.68 12.85 1.30
CA ALA A 39 2.07 13.32 1.35
C ALA A 39 2.99 12.28 2.03
N ALA A 40 2.55 11.69 3.14
CA ALA A 40 3.30 10.65 3.84
C ALA A 40 3.51 9.40 2.95
N LEU A 41 2.48 8.99 2.20
CA LEU A 41 2.58 7.87 1.27
C LEU A 41 3.54 8.16 0.11
N GLN A 42 3.60 9.40 -0.39
CA GLN A 42 4.61 9.79 -1.38
C GLN A 42 6.03 9.69 -0.82
N GLN A 43 6.27 10.13 0.42
CA GLN A 43 7.57 9.99 1.06
C GLN A 43 7.96 8.52 1.26
N LEU A 44 7.01 7.67 1.66
CA LEU A 44 7.23 6.23 1.82
C LEU A 44 7.53 5.53 0.48
N LEU A 45 6.92 6.01 -0.61
CA LEU A 45 7.22 5.55 -1.97
C LEU A 45 8.64 5.95 -2.37
N SER A 46 9.06 7.20 -2.11
CA SER A 46 10.43 7.65 -2.38
C SER A 46 11.48 6.87 -1.58
N LYS A 47 11.14 6.42 -0.38
CA LYS A 47 11.99 5.54 0.45
C LYS A 47 11.99 4.07 0.01
N GLY A 48 11.17 3.69 -0.98
CA GLY A 48 11.08 2.31 -1.48
C GLY A 48 10.39 1.30 -0.54
N LEU A 49 9.76 1.77 0.55
CA LEU A 49 9.11 0.91 1.55
C LEU A 49 7.75 0.37 1.11
N ILE A 50 7.14 1.04 0.13
CA ILE A 50 5.86 0.67 -0.46
C ILE A 50 5.98 0.75 -1.99
N LYS A 51 5.20 -0.04 -2.70
CA LYS A 51 5.15 0.00 -4.17
C LYS A 51 3.81 0.58 -4.62
N LEU A 52 3.84 1.43 -5.64
CA LEU A 52 2.63 1.89 -6.30
C LEU A 52 2.06 0.75 -7.14
N LEU A 53 0.79 0.40 -6.91
CA LEU A 53 0.10 -0.63 -7.69
C LEU A 53 -0.79 0.00 -8.77
N SER A 54 -1.63 0.97 -8.39
CA SER A 54 -2.49 1.70 -9.33
C SER A 54 -2.65 3.15 -8.91
N LYS A 55 -2.59 4.04 -9.90
CA LYS A 55 -2.80 5.48 -9.73
C LYS A 55 -4.00 5.90 -10.58
N HIS A 56 -5.12 6.14 -9.91
CA HIS A 56 -6.31 6.76 -10.48
C HIS A 56 -6.54 8.14 -9.84
N ARG A 57 -7.25 9.04 -10.52
CA ARG A 57 -7.49 10.41 -10.01
C ARG A 57 -8.18 10.42 -8.64
N ALA A 58 -9.09 9.47 -8.42
CA ALA A 58 -9.90 9.39 -7.20
C ALA A 58 -9.31 8.43 -6.16
N GLN A 59 -8.45 7.49 -6.58
CA GLN A 59 -7.93 6.43 -5.71
C GLN A 59 -6.48 6.13 -6.07
N VAL A 60 -5.62 6.13 -5.05
CA VAL A 60 -4.23 5.73 -5.17
C VAL A 60 -4.03 4.52 -4.28
N ILE A 61 -3.55 3.44 -4.88
CA ILE A 61 -3.39 2.15 -4.21
C ILE A 61 -1.90 1.80 -4.16
N TYR A 62 -1.43 1.58 -2.94
CA TYR A 62 -0.08 1.10 -2.65
C TYR A 62 -0.15 -0.30 -2.07
N THR A 63 0.95 -1.03 -2.19
CA THR A 63 1.14 -2.31 -1.51
C THR A 63 2.38 -2.25 -0.63
N ARG A 64 2.32 -3.02 0.47
CA ARG A 64 3.50 -3.32 1.28
C ARG A 64 4.58 -3.95 0.41
N HIS A 65 5.83 -3.53 0.60
CA HIS A 65 6.95 -4.21 -0.02
C HIS A 65 7.09 -5.62 0.57
N THR A 66 6.81 -6.66 -0.22
CA THR A 66 7.05 -8.05 0.17
C THR A 66 8.54 -8.30 0.02
N LYS A 67 9.25 -8.42 1.15
CA LYS A 67 10.66 -8.84 1.18
C LYS A 67 10.73 -10.31 0.76
N GLY A 68 10.70 -10.55 -0.55
CA GLY A 68 10.83 -11.84 -1.20
C GLY A 68 11.56 -11.63 -2.52
N GLY A 69 12.90 -11.63 -2.46
CA GLY A 69 13.77 -11.59 -3.64
C GLY A 69 14.39 -10.23 -3.98
N ASN A 70 15.16 -9.65 -3.05
CA ASN A 70 16.56 -9.23 -3.25
C ASN A 70 16.97 -8.27 -2.12
N ALA A 71 17.97 -8.65 -1.32
CA ALA A 71 18.66 -7.78 -0.38
C ALA A 71 19.92 -7.21 -1.07
N PRO A 72 20.66 -6.31 -0.42
CA PRO A 72 20.40 -4.90 -0.10
C PRO A 72 21.16 -3.97 -1.08
N ALA A 73 20.74 -2.72 -1.21
CA ALA A 73 21.62 -1.66 -1.74
C ALA A 73 21.87 -0.64 -0.61
N ALA A 74 22.90 -0.91 0.17
CA ALA A 74 23.68 0.15 0.79
C ALA A 74 24.58 0.79 -0.28
N GLY A 75 24.76 2.10 -0.17
CA GLY A 75 25.60 2.97 -1.01
C GLY A 75 25.17 4.40 -0.68
N GLU A 76 25.67 5.02 0.40
CA GLU A 76 27.00 5.64 0.54
C GLU A 76 27.02 6.99 -0.21
N ASP A 77 26.53 8.03 0.47
CA ASP A 77 26.69 9.42 0.06
C ASP A 77 28.07 9.90 0.54
N ALA A 78 28.99 10.10 -0.41
CA ALA A 78 30.18 10.94 -0.28
C ALA A 78 29.87 12.33 -0.82
#